data_AF-A0A7Z9IME6-F1
#
_entry.id   AF-A0A7Z9IME6-F1
#
_cell.length_a   1.000
_cell.length_b   1.000
_cell.length_c   1.000
_cell.angle_alpha   90.00
_cell.angle_beta   90.00
_cell.angle_gamma   90.00
#
_symmetry.space_group_name_H-M   'P 1'
#
loop_
_entity.id
_entity.type
_entity.pdbx_description
1 polymer ?
#
loop_
_entity_poly.entity_id
_entity_poly.type
_entity_poly.pdbx_seq_one_letter_code
_entity_poly.pdbx_strand_id
1 'polypeptide(L)'
;MKATEVAPASTPLPTPYDTLITTPTQVIPIPVETTPGIDPAWEEQEALFWNEPMWDGLPKCTTDFGFSHQLVAPKDIMEIMFGPGSHVWPHEHMTYWGVAGEAGGVVQLYAPTDIFRIDLRTGSLSDLEDDPYTEWGGALYLCDGYTLGLGHIAEPSDVILSILADAEPECDGDHFVGCRWNTETFIPAGTPIFKSSHYVGALAVGLTVAGLTAKQLQELPGYGYSITPWRAPGGNAVCSLEYFPEPIRSDYLNLLHSSTCGPFNQDVPGTAMGYWMPSPSPDIFPSLPSERDVPAEEEIIWLHQTVTESAMHTISVGSATFGLDFGHYVYTTSASGLVNSRWDLVKPGHTYCTELRTKINQYMWEDDVERILISRLSEDGASLTVEATNNDKCGEGPWLFQGGERTFYR
;
A
#
# COMPACT_ATOMS: atom_id res chain seq x y z
N MET A 1 56.07 27.08 38.41
CA MET A 1 55.21 27.45 39.56
C MET A 1 54.60 26.18 40.13
N LYS A 2 54.40 26.17 41.45
CA LYS A 2 53.96 25.05 42.28
C LYS A 2 52.61 24.48 41.87
N ALA A 3 52.50 23.15 41.92
CA ALA A 3 51.24 22.43 42.03
C ALA A 3 50.57 22.77 43.37
N THR A 4 49.24 22.89 43.38
CA THR A 4 48.46 22.91 44.62
C THR A 4 47.25 22.00 44.42
N GLU A 5 47.24 20.97 45.25
CA GLU A 5 46.28 19.89 45.38
C GLU A 5 45.02 20.41 46.07
N VAL A 6 43.84 20.17 45.50
CA VAL A 6 42.55 20.61 46.04
C VAL A 6 41.88 19.43 46.76
N ALA A 7 41.51 19.66 48.02
CA ALA A 7 40.91 18.72 48.96
C ALA A 7 39.47 18.31 48.58
N PRO A 8 38.96 17.15 49.05
CA PRO A 8 37.67 16.61 48.64
C PRO A 8 36.52 17.27 49.39
N ALA A 9 35.51 17.74 48.66
CA ALA A 9 34.26 18.29 49.22
C ALA A 9 33.20 17.18 49.32
N SER A 10 32.68 17.02 50.54
CA SER A 10 31.67 16.05 50.97
C SER A 10 30.30 16.27 50.32
N THR A 11 29.70 15.17 49.87
CA THR A 11 28.34 15.06 49.30
C THR A 11 27.26 15.37 50.35
N PRO A 12 26.33 16.31 50.09
CA PRO A 12 25.14 16.49 50.94
C PRO A 12 24.08 15.41 50.66
N LEU A 13 23.52 14.86 51.73
CA LEU A 13 22.35 13.95 51.71
C LEU A 13 21.11 14.66 51.13
N PRO A 14 20.27 13.98 50.34
CA PRO A 14 19.03 14.56 49.81
C PRO A 14 17.96 14.75 50.90
N THR A 15 17.41 15.96 50.96
CA THR A 15 16.25 16.38 51.75
C THR A 15 14.97 15.72 51.22
N PRO A 16 14.03 15.27 52.07
CA PRO A 16 12.80 14.66 51.61
C PRO A 16 11.85 15.72 51.04
N TYR A 17 11.42 15.53 49.78
CA TYR A 17 10.37 16.33 49.16
C TYR A 17 9.01 15.63 49.29
N ASP A 18 8.03 16.42 49.71
CA ASP A 18 6.66 16.06 50.00
C ASP A 18 5.97 15.33 48.84
N THR A 19 5.28 14.26 49.20
CA THR A 19 4.40 13.48 48.34
C THR A 19 3.13 14.29 48.07
N LEU A 20 3.03 14.93 46.90
CA LEU A 20 1.76 15.42 46.38
C LEU A 20 0.95 14.22 45.89
N ILE A 21 -0.02 13.80 46.70
CA ILE A 21 -1.06 12.84 46.35
C ILE A 21 -1.92 13.48 45.26
N THR A 22 -1.77 13.02 44.01
CA THR A 22 -2.74 13.29 42.95
C THR A 22 -3.90 12.30 43.09
N THR A 23 -5.06 12.83 43.46
CA THR A 23 -6.34 12.11 43.49
C THR A 23 -6.63 11.52 42.11
N PRO A 24 -7.05 10.24 41.99
CA PRO A 24 -7.49 9.70 40.70
C PRO A 24 -8.77 10.40 40.27
N THR A 25 -8.74 11.10 39.15
CA THR A 25 -9.94 11.59 38.48
C THR A 25 -10.78 10.37 38.09
N GLN A 26 -11.92 10.21 38.76
CA GLN A 26 -12.93 9.23 38.37
C GLN A 26 -13.36 9.53 36.94
N VAL A 27 -13.04 8.62 36.02
CA VAL A 27 -13.64 8.58 34.69
C VAL A 27 -15.10 8.18 34.90
N ILE A 28 -16.00 9.14 34.68
CA ILE A 28 -17.44 8.89 34.63
C ILE A 28 -17.68 7.99 33.41
N PRO A 29 -18.27 6.78 33.55
CA PRO A 29 -18.63 5.97 32.41
C PRO A 29 -19.69 6.69 31.59
N ILE A 30 -19.39 6.98 30.33
CA ILE A 30 -20.40 7.39 29.36
C ILE A 30 -21.26 6.14 29.09
N PRO A 31 -22.61 6.22 29.18
CA PRO A 31 -23.47 5.08 28.87
C PRO A 31 -23.28 4.70 27.40
N VAL A 32 -22.94 3.43 27.16
CA VAL A 32 -23.00 2.82 25.82
C VAL A 32 -24.48 2.74 25.45
N GLU A 33 -24.93 3.69 24.64
CA GLU A 33 -26.23 3.60 24.00
C GLU A 33 -26.15 2.48 22.94
N THR A 34 -27.02 1.49 23.09
CA THR A 34 -27.09 0.30 22.25
C THR A 34 -27.26 0.68 20.78
N THR A 35 -26.33 0.20 19.95
CA THR A 35 -26.36 0.26 18.49
C THR A 35 -27.71 -0.26 17.96
N PRO A 36 -28.41 0.49 17.09
CA PRO A 36 -29.53 -0.06 16.32
C PRO A 36 -29.02 -1.22 15.46
N GLY A 37 -29.76 -2.32 15.47
CA GLY A 37 -29.34 -3.64 15.01
C GLY A 37 -28.76 -3.68 13.60
N ILE A 38 -27.62 -4.36 13.49
CA ILE A 38 -27.12 -4.92 12.24
C ILE A 38 -28.16 -5.96 11.80
N ASP A 39 -28.73 -5.77 10.61
CA ASP A 39 -29.70 -6.67 9.98
C ASP A 39 -29.08 -8.09 9.86
N PRO A 40 -29.72 -9.18 10.29
CA PRO A 40 -29.13 -10.54 10.29
C PRO A 40 -28.99 -11.20 8.90
N ALA A 41 -29.21 -10.48 7.81
CA ALA A 41 -29.21 -11.05 6.46
C ALA A 41 -27.81 -11.45 5.90
N TRP A 42 -26.75 -11.42 6.72
CA TRP A 42 -25.37 -11.74 6.33
C TRP A 42 -25.04 -13.24 6.31
N GLU A 43 -25.99 -14.12 6.65
CA GLU A 43 -25.71 -15.56 6.85
C GLU A 43 -25.94 -16.48 5.65
N GLU A 44 -26.41 -16.01 4.49
CA GLU A 44 -26.52 -16.87 3.30
C GLU A 44 -26.00 -16.19 2.03
N GLN A 45 -24.68 -16.01 1.98
CA GLN A 45 -23.96 -16.19 0.74
C GLN A 45 -23.08 -17.41 0.99
N GLU A 46 -23.21 -18.49 0.20
CA GLU A 46 -22.14 -19.48 0.03
C GLU A 46 -20.95 -18.81 -0.70
N ALA A 47 -20.50 -17.66 -0.18
CA ALA A 47 -19.47 -16.84 -0.75
C ALA A 47 -18.13 -17.44 -0.34
N LEU A 48 -17.34 -17.76 -1.35
CA LEU A 48 -15.88 -17.85 -1.22
C LEU A 48 -15.44 -16.65 -0.37
N PHE A 49 -14.81 -16.92 0.76
CA PHE A 49 -14.25 -15.86 1.56
C PHE A 49 -13.20 -15.14 0.68
N TRP A 50 -13.38 -13.84 0.42
CA TRP A 50 -12.62 -13.11 -0.62
C TRP A 50 -11.10 -13.20 -0.48
N ASN A 51 -10.63 -13.38 0.77
CA ASN A 51 -9.23 -13.52 1.11
C ASN A 51 -8.82 -15.00 1.25
N GLU A 52 -9.52 -15.93 0.63
CA GLU A 52 -9.11 -17.34 0.59
C GLU A 52 -7.79 -17.50 -0.19
N PRO A 53 -6.95 -18.46 0.20
CA PRO A 53 -5.79 -18.85 -0.59
C PRO A 53 -6.19 -19.14 -2.05
N MET A 54 -5.42 -18.63 -3.01
CA MET A 54 -5.70 -18.88 -4.42
C MET A 54 -5.58 -20.37 -4.81
N TRP A 55 -4.80 -21.13 -4.04
CA TRP A 55 -4.54 -22.54 -4.30
C TRP A 55 -4.83 -23.37 -3.06
N ASP A 56 -5.60 -24.44 -3.26
CA ASP A 56 -5.86 -25.45 -2.24
C ASP A 56 -4.60 -26.27 -1.93
N GLY A 57 -4.52 -26.79 -0.70
CA GLY A 57 -3.49 -27.75 -0.32
C GLY A 57 -2.11 -27.17 -0.01
N LEU A 58 -1.93 -25.84 -0.09
CA LEU A 58 -0.70 -25.19 0.36
C LEU A 58 -0.47 -25.43 1.86
N PRO A 59 0.78 -25.65 2.30
CA PRO A 59 1.07 -25.87 3.72
C PRO A 59 0.65 -24.69 4.57
N LYS A 60 0.16 -24.96 5.77
CA LYS A 60 -0.10 -23.91 6.76
C LYS A 60 1.20 -23.35 7.31
N CYS A 61 1.23 -22.07 7.64
CA CYS A 61 2.38 -21.50 8.33
C CYS A 61 2.47 -22.15 9.74
N THR A 62 3.66 -22.65 10.08
CA THR A 62 3.88 -23.40 11.34
C THR A 62 4.14 -22.51 12.56
N THR A 63 4.38 -21.22 12.32
CA THR A 63 4.62 -20.15 13.30
C THR A 63 3.91 -18.88 12.84
N ASP A 64 4.00 -17.80 13.62
CA ASP A 64 3.76 -16.45 13.10
C ASP A 64 4.64 -16.27 11.86
N PHE A 65 4.02 -15.96 10.72
CA PHE A 65 4.70 -15.86 9.44
C PHE A 65 5.76 -14.76 9.47
N GLY A 66 6.93 -15.08 8.93
CA GLY A 66 8.03 -14.13 8.74
C GLY A 66 9.05 -14.70 7.76
N PHE A 67 9.82 -13.80 7.17
CA PHE A 67 10.97 -14.19 6.36
C PHE A 67 12.12 -14.66 7.25
N SER A 68 13.01 -15.47 6.67
CA SER A 68 14.20 -16.00 7.35
C SER A 68 15.50 -15.58 6.66
N HIS A 69 15.43 -15.21 5.38
CA HIS A 69 16.57 -14.82 4.56
C HIS A 69 16.29 -13.48 3.89
N GLN A 70 17.36 -12.76 3.56
CA GLN A 70 17.28 -11.54 2.76
C GLN A 70 16.85 -11.88 1.31
N LEU A 71 16.02 -11.03 0.70
CA LEU A 71 15.68 -11.16 -0.73
C LEU A 71 16.86 -10.72 -1.60
N VAL A 72 17.45 -9.56 -1.28
CA VAL A 72 18.67 -9.00 -1.89
C VAL A 72 19.60 -8.54 -0.77
N ALA A 73 20.92 -8.63 -0.92
CA ALA A 73 21.79 -8.12 0.13
C ALA A 73 21.61 -6.59 0.29
N PRO A 74 21.39 -6.05 1.51
CA PRO A 74 21.14 -4.61 1.71
C PRO A 74 22.19 -3.69 1.09
N LYS A 75 23.47 -4.11 1.12
CA LYS A 75 24.59 -3.37 0.53
C LYS A 75 24.54 -3.21 -1.00
N ASP A 76 23.75 -4.05 -1.68
CA ASP A 76 23.61 -4.06 -3.13
C ASP A 76 22.35 -3.26 -3.57
N ILE A 77 21.67 -2.63 -2.62
CA ILE A 77 20.49 -1.77 -2.82
C ILE A 77 20.91 -0.32 -2.56
N MET A 78 20.58 0.57 -3.48
CA MET A 78 20.79 2.01 -3.34
C MET A 78 19.74 2.65 -2.45
N GLU A 79 18.47 2.33 -2.72
CA GLU A 79 17.31 2.88 -2.04
C GLU A 79 16.11 1.95 -2.21
N ILE A 80 15.14 2.06 -1.30
CA ILE A 80 13.83 1.44 -1.45
C ILE A 80 12.80 2.57 -1.43
N MET A 81 11.88 2.55 -2.39
CA MET A 81 10.84 3.55 -2.53
C MET A 81 9.48 2.92 -2.77
N PHE A 82 8.42 3.67 -2.49
CA PHE A 82 7.07 3.28 -2.89
C PHE A 82 6.81 3.76 -4.32
N GLY A 83 6.08 2.95 -5.10
CA GLY A 83 5.96 3.13 -6.54
C GLY A 83 5.48 4.50 -7.01
N PRO A 84 5.78 4.87 -8.28
CA PRO A 84 5.57 6.21 -8.81
C PRO A 84 4.10 6.63 -8.99
N GLY A 85 3.12 5.75 -8.73
CA GLY A 85 1.69 6.08 -8.81
C GLY A 85 1.12 5.93 -10.21
N SER A 86 1.08 4.70 -10.73
CA SER A 86 0.31 4.37 -11.95
C SER A 86 -1.06 3.78 -11.64
N HIS A 87 -1.34 3.46 -10.37
CA HIS A 87 -2.57 2.82 -9.93
C HIS A 87 -3.28 3.68 -8.87
N VAL A 88 -4.61 3.78 -8.98
CA VAL A 88 -5.51 4.47 -8.05
C VAL A 88 -5.65 3.70 -6.75
N TRP A 89 -5.43 2.39 -6.79
CA TRP A 89 -5.58 1.46 -5.68
C TRP A 89 -4.27 1.46 -4.93
N PRO A 90 -4.29 1.12 -3.64
CA PRO A 90 -3.06 0.83 -2.99
C PRO A 90 -2.68 -0.49 -3.70
N HIS A 91 -1.61 -0.49 -4.51
CA HIS A 91 -1.21 -1.71 -5.24
C HIS A 91 -0.95 -2.86 -4.22
N GLU A 92 -0.42 -4.01 -4.60
CA GLU A 92 0.01 -5.08 -3.68
C GLU A 92 1.16 -4.69 -2.69
N HIS A 93 1.20 -3.41 -2.25
CA HIS A 93 2.23 -2.75 -1.48
C HIS A 93 3.61 -2.92 -2.11
N MET A 94 3.66 -2.76 -3.44
CA MET A 94 4.89 -2.90 -4.19
C MET A 94 5.87 -1.78 -3.82
N THR A 95 7.02 -2.21 -3.31
CA THR A 95 8.20 -1.39 -3.10
C THR A 95 9.14 -1.57 -4.29
N TYR A 96 9.72 -0.48 -4.77
CA TYR A 96 10.76 -0.49 -5.80
C TYR A 96 12.11 -0.42 -5.11
N TRP A 97 12.97 -1.40 -5.39
CA TRP A 97 14.29 -1.52 -4.78
C TRP A 97 15.30 -1.14 -5.86
N GLY A 98 15.86 0.06 -5.76
CA GLY A 98 16.90 0.54 -6.67
C GLY A 98 18.19 -0.23 -6.42
N VAL A 99 18.77 -0.84 -7.44
CA VAL A 99 19.92 -1.75 -7.30
C VAL A 99 21.23 -1.06 -7.66
N ALA A 100 22.22 -1.14 -6.76
CA ALA A 100 23.57 -0.63 -6.98
C ALA A 100 24.42 -1.76 -7.58
N GLY A 101 24.67 -1.75 -8.88
CA GLY A 101 25.65 -2.68 -9.47
C GLY A 101 26.96 -1.98 -9.81
N GLU A 102 28.10 -2.55 -9.41
CA GLU A 102 29.34 -2.33 -10.15
C GLU A 102 29.30 -3.14 -11.45
N ALA A 103 29.75 -2.52 -12.56
CA ALA A 103 29.87 -3.13 -13.89
C ALA A 103 28.69 -4.03 -14.31
N GLY A 104 27.47 -3.47 -14.29
CA GLY A 104 26.32 -4.10 -14.96
C GLY A 104 24.96 -3.94 -14.28
N GLY A 105 24.87 -3.50 -13.03
CA GLY A 105 23.54 -3.21 -12.43
C GLY A 105 22.69 -4.43 -12.05
N VAL A 106 23.24 -5.65 -12.05
CA VAL A 106 22.48 -6.89 -11.79
C VAL A 106 22.86 -7.50 -10.45
N VAL A 107 21.85 -7.78 -9.61
CA VAL A 107 22.01 -8.39 -8.28
C VAL A 107 21.28 -9.73 -8.20
N GLN A 108 21.76 -10.62 -7.33
CA GLN A 108 21.14 -11.93 -7.11
C GLN A 108 19.99 -11.82 -6.09
N LEU A 109 18.82 -12.35 -6.44
CA LEU A 109 17.68 -12.50 -5.54
C LEU A 109 17.66 -13.92 -4.95
N TYR A 110 17.25 -14.02 -3.69
CA TYR A 110 17.13 -15.26 -2.94
C TYR A 110 15.72 -15.43 -2.39
N ALA A 111 15.25 -16.67 -2.25
CA ALA A 111 13.99 -16.97 -1.59
C ALA A 111 14.02 -16.53 -0.12
N PRO A 112 13.22 -15.54 0.31
CA PRO A 112 13.27 -15.04 1.69
C PRO A 112 12.62 -16.01 2.69
N THR A 113 11.81 -16.94 2.20
CA THR A 113 11.20 -18.06 2.93
C THR A 113 10.93 -19.22 1.95
N ASP A 114 10.40 -20.34 2.44
CA ASP A 114 10.05 -21.48 1.61
C ASP A 114 8.92 -21.14 0.63
N ILE A 115 9.07 -21.57 -0.62
CA ILE A 115 8.09 -21.36 -1.71
C ILE A 115 7.53 -22.71 -2.12
N PHE A 116 6.20 -22.79 -2.26
CA PHE A 116 5.46 -24.03 -2.53
C PHE A 116 4.80 -24.07 -3.91
N ARG A 117 4.73 -22.92 -4.59
CA ARG A 117 4.23 -22.81 -5.96
C ARG A 117 4.77 -21.54 -6.60
N ILE A 118 4.96 -21.58 -7.91
CA ILE A 118 5.34 -20.41 -8.71
C ILE A 118 4.29 -20.15 -9.79
N ASP A 119 4.03 -18.87 -10.04
CA ASP A 119 3.30 -18.36 -11.21
C ASP A 119 4.17 -17.27 -11.84
N LEU A 120 4.96 -17.66 -12.84
CA LEU A 120 5.93 -16.80 -13.50
C LEU A 120 5.50 -16.50 -14.92
N ARG A 121 5.84 -15.31 -15.39
CA ARG A 121 5.50 -14.82 -16.71
C ARG A 121 6.72 -14.17 -17.35
N THR A 122 6.80 -14.30 -18.66
CA THR A 122 7.70 -13.48 -19.48
C THR A 122 6.90 -12.37 -20.16
N GLY A 123 7.51 -11.19 -20.22
CA GLY A 123 7.11 -10.03 -21.01
C GLY A 123 8.14 -9.79 -22.12
N SER A 124 7.70 -9.63 -23.36
CA SER A 124 8.57 -9.09 -24.43
C SER A 124 8.27 -7.61 -24.63
N LEU A 125 9.18 -6.73 -24.19
CA LEU A 125 9.11 -5.29 -24.46
C LEU A 125 9.78 -4.93 -25.81
N SER A 126 9.67 -5.83 -26.79
CA SER A 126 10.36 -5.74 -28.09
C SER A 126 9.99 -4.54 -28.95
N ASP A 127 8.89 -3.86 -28.63
CA ASP A 127 8.27 -2.88 -29.54
C ASP A 127 8.55 -1.42 -29.10
N LEU A 128 9.21 -1.21 -27.95
CA LEU A 128 9.43 0.11 -27.34
C LEU A 128 10.90 0.50 -27.18
N GLU A 129 11.85 -0.42 -27.39
CA GLU A 129 13.28 -0.17 -27.16
C GLU A 129 14.17 -0.66 -28.32
N ASP A 130 15.30 0.02 -28.51
CA ASP A 130 16.29 -0.30 -29.56
C ASP A 130 17.04 -1.64 -29.30
N ASP A 131 16.93 -2.20 -28.08
CA ASP A 131 17.53 -3.48 -27.67
C ASP A 131 16.48 -4.38 -26.99
N PRO A 132 15.91 -5.37 -27.69
CA PRO A 132 14.84 -6.19 -27.14
C PRO A 132 15.38 -7.11 -26.04
N TYR A 133 14.80 -7.02 -24.84
CA TYR A 133 15.07 -7.93 -23.75
C TYR A 133 13.78 -8.60 -23.25
N THR A 134 13.93 -9.77 -22.64
CA THR A 134 12.83 -10.49 -21.98
C THR A 134 12.79 -10.11 -20.52
N GLU A 135 11.70 -9.50 -20.10
CA GLU A 135 11.42 -9.23 -18.70
C GLU A 135 10.70 -10.43 -18.08
N TRP A 136 11.02 -10.73 -16.83
CA TRP A 136 10.33 -11.72 -16.03
C TRP A 136 9.57 -11.03 -14.89
N GLY A 137 8.48 -11.66 -14.47
CA GLY A 137 7.71 -11.24 -13.31
C GLY A 137 6.71 -12.30 -12.90
N GLY A 138 6.08 -12.12 -11.75
CA GLY A 138 5.04 -13.04 -11.29
C GLY A 138 4.92 -13.12 -9.77
N ALA A 139 4.35 -14.22 -9.33
CA ALA A 139 3.98 -14.49 -7.96
C ALA A 139 4.63 -15.77 -7.45
N LEU A 140 5.20 -15.71 -6.25
CA LEU A 140 5.72 -16.85 -5.50
C LEU A 140 4.77 -17.11 -4.34
N TYR A 141 4.21 -18.32 -4.26
CA TYR A 141 3.25 -18.68 -3.22
C TYR A 141 3.95 -19.36 -2.04
N LEU A 142 3.65 -18.86 -0.86
CA LEU A 142 4.23 -19.25 0.42
C LEU A 142 3.21 -20.09 1.20
N CYS A 143 3.50 -20.33 2.48
CA CYS A 143 2.53 -20.97 3.37
C CYS A 143 1.23 -20.15 3.52
N ASP A 144 0.12 -20.81 3.85
CA ASP A 144 -1.24 -20.26 3.93
C ASP A 144 -1.71 -19.52 2.66
N GLY A 145 -1.03 -19.69 1.53
CA GLY A 145 -1.36 -19.00 0.27
C GLY A 145 -0.93 -17.54 0.22
N TYR A 146 -0.04 -17.11 1.10
CA TYR A 146 0.54 -15.77 1.02
C TYR A 146 1.34 -15.64 -0.28
N THR A 147 1.35 -14.46 -0.86
CA THR A 147 1.94 -14.26 -2.18
C THR A 147 3.01 -13.17 -2.14
N LEU A 148 4.23 -13.53 -2.55
CA LEU A 148 5.32 -12.60 -2.80
C LEU A 148 5.33 -12.26 -4.29
N GLY A 149 4.92 -11.05 -4.62
CA GLY A 149 4.93 -10.52 -5.99
C GLY A 149 6.31 -9.97 -6.34
N LEU A 150 6.83 -10.34 -7.52
CA LEU A 150 8.09 -9.85 -8.08
C LEU A 150 7.86 -9.29 -9.49
N GLY A 151 8.30 -8.06 -9.72
CA GLY A 151 8.32 -7.41 -11.04
C GLY A 151 9.72 -6.90 -11.39
N HIS A 152 9.96 -6.67 -12.68
CA HIS A 152 11.25 -6.19 -13.20
C HIS A 152 12.44 -7.08 -12.82
N ILE A 153 12.24 -8.41 -12.85
CA ILE A 153 13.29 -9.41 -12.66
C ILE A 153 13.77 -9.92 -14.03
N ALA A 154 15.00 -10.42 -14.09
CA ALA A 154 15.59 -10.99 -15.30
C ALA A 154 15.74 -12.51 -15.16
N GLU A 155 16.75 -13.06 -15.83
CA GLU A 155 16.94 -14.49 -16.04
C GLU A 155 16.78 -15.29 -14.74
N PRO A 156 15.93 -16.34 -14.75
CA PRO A 156 15.81 -17.25 -13.62
C PRO A 156 17.13 -17.96 -13.32
N SER A 157 17.35 -18.31 -12.06
CA SER A 157 18.47 -19.15 -11.65
C SER A 157 18.35 -20.56 -12.24
N ASP A 158 19.46 -21.33 -12.23
CA ASP A 158 19.47 -22.73 -12.65
C ASP A 158 18.40 -23.59 -11.94
N VAL A 159 18.11 -23.29 -10.67
CA VAL A 159 17.07 -23.98 -9.90
C VAL A 159 15.70 -23.71 -10.51
N ILE A 160 15.37 -22.43 -10.77
CA ILE A 160 14.09 -22.09 -11.40
C ILE A 160 14.03 -22.66 -12.82
N LEU A 161 15.08 -22.53 -13.62
CA LEU A 161 15.13 -23.08 -14.98
C LEU A 161 14.86 -24.59 -14.98
N SER A 162 15.37 -25.34 -14.00
CA SER A 162 15.09 -26.78 -13.88
C SER A 162 13.61 -27.06 -13.59
N ILE A 163 12.97 -26.26 -12.74
CA ILE A 163 11.54 -26.37 -12.43
C ILE A 163 10.70 -26.02 -13.68
N LEU A 164 11.08 -24.97 -14.41
CA LEU A 164 10.38 -24.54 -15.61
C LEU A 164 10.52 -25.52 -16.78
N ALA A 165 11.63 -26.26 -16.85
CA ALA A 165 11.82 -27.30 -17.87
C ALA A 165 10.87 -28.48 -17.71
N ASP A 166 10.41 -28.73 -16.47
CA ASP A 166 9.47 -29.81 -16.14
C ASP A 166 7.99 -29.36 -16.22
N ALA A 167 7.73 -28.09 -16.50
CA ALA A 167 6.38 -27.51 -16.60
C ALA A 167 6.09 -27.02 -18.03
N GLU A 168 4.92 -27.38 -18.56
CA GLU A 168 4.48 -26.86 -19.86
C GLU A 168 4.00 -25.40 -19.73
N PRO A 169 4.56 -24.45 -20.50
CA PRO A 169 4.10 -23.06 -20.46
C PRO A 169 2.80 -22.85 -21.24
N GLU A 170 1.98 -21.94 -20.73
CA GLU A 170 0.88 -21.32 -21.44
C GLU A 170 1.42 -20.12 -22.23
N CYS A 171 1.66 -20.31 -23.53
CA CYS A 171 2.10 -19.24 -24.44
C CYS A 171 0.95 -18.90 -25.40
N ASP A 172 0.09 -17.97 -25.01
CA ASP A 172 -1.00 -17.50 -25.86
C ASP A 172 -0.82 -16.00 -26.19
N GLY A 173 -0.57 -15.71 -27.47
CA GLY A 173 -0.30 -14.37 -27.96
C GLY A 173 -1.51 -13.42 -27.94
N ASP A 174 -2.72 -13.94 -27.74
CA ASP A 174 -3.94 -13.12 -27.63
C ASP A 174 -4.24 -12.69 -26.17
N HIS A 175 -3.67 -13.38 -25.17
CA HIS A 175 -3.91 -13.12 -23.75
C HIS A 175 -2.69 -12.62 -22.97
N PHE A 176 -1.47 -12.91 -23.45
CA PHE A 176 -0.23 -12.52 -22.77
C PHE A 176 0.85 -12.11 -23.76
N VAL A 177 1.61 -11.06 -23.43
CA VAL A 177 2.85 -10.70 -24.15
C VAL A 177 3.97 -11.65 -23.70
N GLY A 178 3.90 -12.94 -24.03
CA GLY A 178 4.92 -13.93 -23.65
C GLY A 178 4.34 -15.28 -23.23
N CYS A 179 5.01 -15.95 -22.29
CA CYS A 179 4.63 -17.27 -21.77
C CYS A 179 4.43 -17.21 -20.26
N ARG A 180 3.48 -18.01 -19.75
CA ARG A 180 3.21 -18.18 -18.31
C ARG A 180 3.51 -19.61 -17.88
N TRP A 181 4.19 -19.76 -16.76
CA TRP A 181 4.42 -21.02 -16.07
C TRP A 181 3.73 -20.97 -14.72
N ASN A 182 2.88 -21.96 -14.45
CA ASN A 182 2.15 -22.04 -13.19
C ASN A 182 2.21 -23.47 -12.66
N THR A 183 3.07 -23.73 -11.67
CA THR A 183 3.37 -25.09 -11.22
C THR A 183 3.66 -25.18 -9.72
N GLU A 184 3.26 -26.28 -9.11
CA GLU A 184 3.64 -26.64 -7.74
C GLU A 184 5.11 -27.02 -7.69
N THR A 185 5.80 -26.57 -6.64
CA THR A 185 7.22 -26.86 -6.48
C THR A 185 7.62 -26.71 -5.00
N PHE A 186 8.86 -27.01 -4.67
CA PHE A 186 9.41 -26.66 -3.37
C PHE A 186 10.77 -26.03 -3.53
N ILE A 187 10.87 -24.75 -3.19
CA ILE A 187 12.12 -24.00 -3.18
C ILE A 187 12.41 -23.60 -1.74
N PRO A 188 13.47 -24.16 -1.12
CA PRO A 188 13.84 -23.81 0.25
C PRO A 188 14.24 -22.34 0.39
N ALA A 189 14.00 -21.77 1.57
CA ALA A 189 14.50 -20.45 1.92
C ALA A 189 16.02 -20.35 1.72
N GLY A 190 16.50 -19.20 1.28
CA GLY A 190 17.90 -18.93 0.97
C GLY A 190 18.38 -19.46 -0.39
N THR A 191 17.52 -20.11 -1.17
CA THR A 191 17.86 -20.56 -2.53
C THR A 191 17.94 -19.36 -3.49
N PRO A 192 18.97 -19.25 -4.35
CA PRO A 192 18.98 -18.28 -5.45
C PRO A 192 17.76 -18.50 -6.35
N ILE A 193 17.02 -17.45 -6.68
CA ILE A 193 15.78 -17.56 -7.49
C ILE A 193 15.91 -16.85 -8.83
N PHE A 194 16.28 -15.58 -8.84
CA PHE A 194 16.35 -14.73 -10.04
C PHE A 194 17.50 -13.77 -9.94
N LYS A 195 17.86 -13.14 -11.06
CA LYS A 195 18.65 -11.92 -11.07
C LYS A 195 17.72 -10.71 -11.24
N SER A 196 18.13 -9.54 -10.75
CA SER A 196 17.44 -8.29 -11.08
C SER A 196 17.57 -8.00 -12.57
N SER A 197 16.59 -7.33 -13.16
CA SER A 197 16.72 -6.86 -14.53
C SER A 197 17.61 -5.63 -14.63
N HIS A 198 18.10 -5.36 -15.84
CA HIS A 198 18.72 -4.08 -16.19
C HIS A 198 17.67 -2.98 -16.37
N TYR A 199 16.39 -3.35 -16.49
CA TYR A 199 15.31 -2.41 -16.74
C TYR A 199 15.11 -1.51 -15.53
N VAL A 200 15.04 -0.20 -15.80
CA VAL A 200 14.86 0.91 -14.83
C VAL A 200 15.80 0.91 -13.62
N GLY A 201 16.81 0.04 -13.56
CA GLY A 201 17.73 -0.10 -12.44
C GLY A 201 17.05 -0.47 -11.11
N ALA A 202 15.85 -1.08 -11.15
CA ALA A 202 15.08 -1.41 -9.96
C ALA A 202 14.26 -2.69 -10.14
N LEU A 203 13.92 -3.33 -9.03
CA LEU A 203 12.96 -4.45 -9.00
C LEU A 203 11.76 -4.10 -8.11
N ALA A 204 10.58 -4.63 -8.44
CA ALA A 204 9.36 -4.38 -7.70
C ALA A 204 9.05 -5.58 -6.78
N VAL A 205 8.74 -5.33 -5.50
CA VAL A 205 8.46 -6.37 -4.48
C VAL A 205 7.20 -6.04 -3.69
N GLY A 206 6.23 -6.94 -3.67
CA GLY A 206 4.99 -6.80 -2.89
C GLY A 206 4.65 -8.06 -2.13
N LEU A 207 3.81 -7.92 -1.11
CA LEU A 207 3.38 -9.03 -0.27
C LEU A 207 1.88 -8.91 0.00
N THR A 208 1.15 -9.97 -0.33
CA THR A 208 -0.26 -10.14 0.05
C THR A 208 -0.42 -11.36 0.95
N VAL A 209 -1.32 -11.24 1.92
CA VAL A 209 -1.60 -12.29 2.91
C VAL A 209 -3.00 -12.85 2.68
N ALA A 210 -3.17 -14.16 2.88
CA ALA A 210 -4.43 -14.87 2.64
C ALA A 210 -4.96 -15.52 3.93
N GLY A 211 -6.19 -15.99 3.93
CA GLY A 211 -6.84 -16.67 5.06
C GLY A 211 -7.13 -15.79 6.28
N LEU A 212 -6.98 -14.46 6.17
CA LEU A 212 -7.16 -13.54 7.30
C LEU A 212 -8.44 -12.73 7.20
N THR A 213 -9.18 -12.65 8.31
CA THR A 213 -10.33 -11.74 8.47
C THR A 213 -9.90 -10.27 8.45
N ALA A 214 -10.84 -9.37 8.12
CA ALA A 214 -10.58 -7.92 8.15
C ALA A 214 -10.03 -7.43 9.51
N LYS A 215 -10.48 -8.03 10.62
CA LYS A 215 -9.97 -7.71 11.96
C LYS A 215 -8.51 -8.16 12.14
N GLN A 216 -8.17 -9.36 11.67
CA GLN A 216 -6.79 -9.86 11.75
C GLN A 216 -5.84 -9.05 10.87
N LEU A 217 -6.29 -8.59 9.69
CA LEU A 217 -5.50 -7.71 8.84
C LEU A 217 -5.11 -6.41 9.56
N GLN A 218 -6.03 -5.82 10.33
CA GLN A 218 -5.77 -4.60 11.13
C GLN A 218 -4.72 -4.79 12.24
N GLU A 219 -4.46 -6.03 12.64
CA GLU A 219 -3.45 -6.37 13.64
C GLU A 219 -2.04 -6.49 13.01
N LEU A 220 -1.93 -6.51 11.67
CA LEU A 220 -0.66 -6.65 10.97
C LEU A 220 0.13 -5.34 10.93
N PRO A 221 1.48 -5.40 10.99
CA PRO A 221 2.33 -4.23 10.82
C PRO A 221 2.09 -3.50 9.51
N GLY A 222 1.95 -2.17 9.56
CA GLY A 222 1.83 -1.32 8.38
C GLY A 222 0.51 -1.42 7.58
N TYR A 223 -0.39 -2.36 7.91
CA TYR A 223 -1.62 -2.58 7.14
C TYR A 223 -2.58 -1.37 7.19
N GLY A 224 -2.86 -0.86 8.38
CA GLY A 224 -3.81 0.25 8.59
C GLY A 224 -5.25 -0.23 8.79
N TYR A 225 -6.24 0.57 8.38
CA TYR A 225 -7.66 0.23 8.50
C TYR A 225 -8.34 0.35 7.14
N SER A 226 -9.15 -0.65 6.78
CA SER A 226 -10.07 -0.56 5.65
C SER A 226 -11.49 -0.93 6.04
N ILE A 227 -12.48 -0.19 5.54
CA ILE A 227 -13.90 -0.51 5.73
C ILE A 227 -14.31 -1.68 4.80
N THR A 228 -13.73 -1.72 3.60
CA THR A 228 -14.08 -2.68 2.54
C THR A 228 -12.82 -3.28 1.90
N PRO A 229 -11.93 -3.94 2.67
CA PRO A 229 -10.69 -4.49 2.13
C PRO A 229 -10.94 -5.51 1.01
N TRP A 230 -12.07 -6.22 1.07
CA TRP A 230 -12.47 -7.15 0.02
C TRP A 230 -12.89 -6.49 -1.28
N ARG A 231 -13.00 -5.16 -1.38
CA ARG A 231 -13.31 -4.49 -2.65
C ARG A 231 -12.07 -4.04 -3.41
N ALA A 232 -10.88 -4.30 -2.87
CA ALA A 232 -9.60 -4.00 -3.48
C ALA A 232 -8.71 -5.24 -3.68
N PRO A 233 -8.14 -5.58 -4.87
CA PRO A 233 -7.06 -6.56 -4.97
C PRO A 233 -5.90 -6.28 -4.02
N GLY A 234 -5.58 -5.02 -3.75
CA GLY A 234 -4.56 -4.64 -2.76
C GLY A 234 -5.06 -4.58 -1.30
N GLY A 235 -6.32 -4.94 -1.04
CA GLY A 235 -6.92 -4.82 0.30
C GLY A 235 -6.38 -5.85 1.31
N ASN A 236 -5.60 -6.84 0.89
CA ASN A 236 -4.85 -7.75 1.75
C ASN A 236 -3.32 -7.55 1.63
N ALA A 237 -2.87 -6.44 1.05
CA ALA A 237 -1.47 -6.13 0.89
C ALA A 237 -0.84 -5.56 2.17
N VAL A 238 0.43 -5.88 2.40
CA VAL A 238 1.21 -5.47 3.57
C VAL A 238 2.64 -5.10 3.17
N CYS A 239 3.33 -4.30 3.97
CA CYS A 239 4.74 -3.98 3.71
C CYS A 239 5.62 -5.21 3.93
N SER A 240 6.17 -5.76 2.85
CA SER A 240 7.08 -6.92 2.90
C SER A 240 8.29 -6.68 3.81
N LEU A 241 8.76 -5.44 3.92
CA LEU A 241 9.94 -5.09 4.73
C LEU A 241 9.75 -5.38 6.23
N GLU A 242 8.52 -5.28 6.75
CA GLU A 242 8.20 -5.50 8.16
C GLU A 242 8.29 -6.98 8.58
N TYR A 243 8.32 -7.91 7.61
CA TYR A 243 8.32 -9.36 7.85
C TYR A 243 9.72 -9.97 7.87
N PHE A 244 10.77 -9.18 7.63
CA PHE A 244 12.15 -9.65 7.80
C PHE A 244 12.53 -9.70 9.29
N PRO A 245 13.45 -10.59 9.69
CA PRO A 245 13.98 -10.61 11.04
C PRO A 245 15.05 -9.52 11.21
N GLU A 246 15.35 -9.14 12.45
CA GLU A 246 16.52 -8.30 12.72
C GLU A 246 17.83 -9.09 12.49
N PRO A 247 18.89 -8.46 11.97
CA PRO A 247 19.02 -7.04 11.62
C PRO A 247 18.53 -6.66 10.22
N ILE A 248 18.15 -7.64 9.38
CA ILE A 248 17.80 -7.44 7.96
C ILE A 248 16.65 -6.43 7.82
N ARG A 249 15.65 -6.51 8.69
CA ARG A 249 14.54 -5.55 8.72
C ARG A 249 15.03 -4.12 8.88
N SER A 250 15.83 -3.85 9.91
CA SER A 250 16.38 -2.51 10.13
C SER A 250 17.21 -2.04 8.95
N ASP A 251 18.03 -2.91 8.36
CA ASP A 251 18.85 -2.57 7.20
C ASP A 251 17.99 -2.15 6.00
N TYR A 252 16.90 -2.87 5.70
CA TYR A 252 15.98 -2.47 4.62
C TYR A 252 15.14 -1.24 4.95
N LEU A 253 14.62 -1.12 6.17
CA LEU A 253 13.84 0.06 6.56
C LEU A 253 14.69 1.33 6.51
N ASN A 254 15.99 1.26 6.80
CA ASN A 254 16.91 2.39 6.66
C ASN A 254 17.08 2.86 5.20
N LEU A 255 16.78 2.01 4.21
CA LEU A 255 16.82 2.34 2.78
C LEU A 255 15.55 3.06 2.30
N LEU A 256 14.48 3.14 3.12
CA LEU A 256 13.27 3.93 2.82
C LEU A 256 13.47 5.44 2.97
N HIS A 257 14.61 5.86 3.51
CA HIS A 257 14.93 7.26 3.84
C HIS A 257 13.85 7.94 4.68
N SER A 258 13.09 8.89 4.11
CA SER A 258 12.00 9.60 4.79
C SER A 258 10.64 8.91 4.68
N SER A 259 10.54 7.83 3.92
CA SER A 259 9.30 7.08 3.73
C SER A 259 9.07 6.07 4.86
N THR A 260 7.83 5.63 5.02
CA THR A 260 7.47 4.59 6.00
C THR A 260 6.60 3.51 5.35
N CYS A 261 6.64 2.30 5.91
CA CYS A 261 5.86 1.14 5.45
C CYS A 261 4.34 1.27 5.56
N GLY A 262 3.79 2.33 6.17
CA GLY A 262 2.34 2.45 6.35
C GLY A 262 1.92 3.55 7.32
N PRO A 263 0.61 3.65 7.61
CA PRO A 263 -0.46 2.72 7.20
C PRO A 263 -0.80 2.81 5.71
N PHE A 264 -1.07 1.67 5.07
CA PHE A 264 -1.39 1.60 3.64
C PHE A 264 -2.87 1.74 3.35
N ASN A 265 -3.68 0.92 4.02
CA ASN A 265 -5.11 1.08 4.05
C ASN A 265 -5.43 2.19 5.04
N GLN A 266 -5.95 3.31 4.54
CA GLN A 266 -6.14 4.52 5.34
C GLN A 266 -7.60 4.96 5.35
N ASP A 267 -8.54 4.03 5.49
CA ASP A 267 -9.94 4.41 5.72
C ASP A 267 -10.11 4.94 7.15
N VAL A 268 -10.89 6.02 7.30
CA VAL A 268 -11.34 6.49 8.63
C VAL A 268 -12.87 6.59 8.62
N PRO A 269 -13.58 5.72 9.37
CA PRO A 269 -15.04 5.69 9.41
C PRO A 269 -15.65 7.06 9.70
N GLY A 270 -16.70 7.41 8.96
CA GLY A 270 -17.40 8.69 9.11
C GLY A 270 -16.66 9.90 8.54
N THR A 271 -15.56 9.70 7.80
CA THR A 271 -14.80 10.77 7.12
C THR A 271 -14.67 10.49 5.63
N ALA A 272 -14.09 11.45 4.89
CA ALA A 272 -13.78 11.27 3.46
C ALA A 272 -12.50 10.45 3.19
N MET A 273 -11.66 10.20 4.20
CA MET A 273 -10.44 9.41 4.02
C MET A 273 -10.80 7.96 3.69
N GLY A 274 -10.33 7.48 2.55
CA GLY A 274 -10.63 6.13 2.10
C GLY A 274 -10.89 5.91 0.62
N TYR A 275 -11.33 4.67 0.30
CA TYR A 275 -11.77 4.27 -1.03
C TYR A 275 -13.22 4.64 -1.30
N TRP A 276 -13.47 5.09 -2.52
CA TRP A 276 -14.80 5.49 -2.96
C TRP A 276 -15.10 4.96 -4.35
N MET A 277 -16.21 4.23 -4.44
CA MET A 277 -16.67 3.47 -5.60
C MET A 277 -17.71 4.26 -6.41
N PRO A 278 -17.83 4.03 -7.72
CA PRO A 278 -18.80 4.74 -8.57
C PRO A 278 -20.25 4.30 -8.35
N SER A 279 -20.48 3.21 -7.62
CA SER A 279 -21.79 2.58 -7.43
C SER A 279 -22.14 2.42 -5.95
N PRO A 280 -23.41 2.67 -5.56
CA PRO A 280 -23.89 2.48 -4.19
C PRO A 280 -24.08 1.01 -3.79
N SER A 281 -23.99 0.06 -4.74
CA SER A 281 -24.23 -1.35 -4.47
C SER A 281 -23.02 -1.98 -3.77
N PRO A 282 -23.17 -2.50 -2.53
CA PRO A 282 -22.05 -3.08 -1.81
C PRO A 282 -21.65 -4.47 -2.31
N ASP A 283 -22.54 -5.13 -3.05
CA ASP A 283 -22.46 -6.53 -3.48
C ASP A 283 -21.70 -6.73 -4.80
N ILE A 284 -21.29 -5.65 -5.46
CA ILE A 284 -20.48 -5.73 -6.67
C ILE A 284 -19.02 -5.62 -6.25
N PHE A 285 -18.43 -6.77 -5.94
CA PHE A 285 -17.00 -6.92 -6.14
C PHE A 285 -16.75 -6.83 -7.66
N PRO A 286 -15.86 -5.95 -8.16
CA PRO A 286 -15.79 -5.69 -9.59
C PRO A 286 -15.04 -6.78 -10.39
N SER A 287 -14.91 -8.01 -9.90
CA SER A 287 -14.54 -9.14 -10.75
C SER A 287 -14.73 -10.52 -10.08
N LEU A 288 -15.40 -11.45 -10.77
CA LEU A 288 -15.10 -12.87 -10.56
C LEU A 288 -13.69 -13.17 -11.09
N PRO A 289 -13.02 -14.26 -10.64
CA PRO A 289 -11.66 -14.60 -11.07
C PRO A 289 -11.45 -14.66 -12.61
N SER A 290 -12.52 -14.86 -13.38
CA SER A 290 -12.58 -14.93 -14.84
C SER A 290 -12.89 -13.60 -15.55
N GLU A 291 -13.19 -12.52 -14.81
CA GLU A 291 -13.57 -11.20 -15.34
C GLU A 291 -12.49 -10.14 -15.03
N ARG A 292 -11.22 -10.56 -15.02
CA ARG A 292 -10.04 -9.70 -14.78
C ARG A 292 -9.70 -8.76 -15.94
N ASP A 293 -10.45 -8.83 -17.04
CA ASP A 293 -10.25 -7.99 -18.21
C ASP A 293 -11.10 -6.69 -18.14
N VAL A 294 -10.49 -5.63 -17.57
CA VAL A 294 -10.73 -4.17 -17.83
C VAL A 294 -11.88 -3.48 -17.01
N PRO A 295 -11.65 -2.33 -16.32
CA PRO A 295 -11.04 -2.28 -14.99
C PRO A 295 -11.91 -1.49 -13.98
N ALA A 296 -12.13 -2.09 -12.81
CA ALA A 296 -12.68 -1.40 -11.63
C ALA A 296 -11.92 -0.11 -11.29
N GLU A 297 -10.64 -0.06 -11.64
CA GLU A 297 -9.73 1.01 -11.27
C GLU A 297 -10.04 2.36 -11.92
N GLU A 298 -10.52 2.35 -13.15
CA GLU A 298 -10.80 3.58 -13.89
C GLU A 298 -11.95 4.38 -13.26
N GLU A 299 -12.83 3.79 -12.46
CA GLU A 299 -14.01 4.52 -11.98
C GLU A 299 -13.98 4.91 -10.50
N ILE A 300 -12.89 4.65 -9.79
CA ILE A 300 -12.80 4.93 -8.37
C ILE A 300 -11.97 6.17 -8.06
N ILE A 301 -12.07 6.63 -6.81
CA ILE A 301 -11.12 7.57 -6.22
C ILE A 301 -10.61 7.05 -4.87
N TRP A 302 -9.40 7.46 -4.52
CA TRP A 302 -8.80 7.14 -3.23
C TRP A 302 -8.23 8.40 -2.56
N LEU A 303 -8.66 8.67 -1.34
CA LEU A 303 -8.29 9.86 -0.56
C LEU A 303 -7.45 9.42 0.64
N HIS A 304 -6.16 9.76 0.64
CA HIS A 304 -5.21 9.27 1.64
C HIS A 304 -4.12 10.28 2.01
N GLN A 305 -3.36 9.99 3.06
CA GLN A 305 -2.14 10.70 3.43
C GLN A 305 -0.96 10.16 2.58
N THR A 306 0.02 11.00 2.26
CA THR A 306 1.24 10.54 1.61
C THR A 306 2.12 9.76 2.60
N VAL A 307 2.87 8.77 2.10
CA VAL A 307 3.81 7.99 2.93
C VAL A 307 5.12 8.72 3.23
N THR A 308 5.35 9.86 2.57
CA THR A 308 6.59 10.65 2.62
C THR A 308 6.48 11.89 3.50
N GLU A 309 5.30 12.51 3.59
CA GLU A 309 5.10 13.76 4.31
C GLU A 309 3.74 13.79 5.01
N SER A 310 3.75 13.68 6.34
CA SER A 310 2.49 13.64 7.12
C SER A 310 1.58 14.87 6.96
N ALA A 311 2.13 16.01 6.52
CA ALA A 311 1.35 17.23 6.26
C ALA A 311 0.69 17.23 4.86
N MET A 312 0.93 16.22 4.03
CA MET A 312 0.48 16.15 2.65
C MET A 312 -0.53 15.03 2.47
N HIS A 313 -1.57 15.32 1.71
CA HIS A 313 -2.64 14.38 1.39
C HIS A 313 -2.83 14.31 -0.11
N THR A 314 -3.25 13.15 -0.60
CA THR A 314 -3.41 12.83 -2.02
C THR A 314 -4.85 12.42 -2.31
N ILE A 315 -5.30 12.78 -3.51
CA ILE A 315 -6.43 12.13 -4.18
C ILE A 315 -5.89 11.42 -5.42
N SER A 316 -6.19 10.14 -5.54
CA SER A 316 -5.93 9.32 -6.73
C SER A 316 -7.22 9.17 -7.52
N VAL A 317 -7.15 9.31 -8.84
CA VAL A 317 -8.32 9.38 -9.73
C VAL A 317 -8.17 8.42 -10.90
N GLY A 318 -9.15 7.52 -11.07
CA GLY A 318 -9.14 6.53 -12.15
C GLY A 318 -9.65 7.01 -13.50
N SER A 319 -10.50 8.05 -13.53
CA SER A 319 -11.07 8.55 -14.79
C SER A 319 -11.44 10.02 -14.73
N ALA A 320 -11.40 10.64 -15.90
CA ALA A 320 -11.70 12.05 -16.09
C ALA A 320 -13.21 12.35 -16.05
N THR A 321 -13.83 12.33 -14.87
CA THR A 321 -15.30 12.33 -14.75
C THR A 321 -15.92 13.44 -13.89
N PHE A 322 -15.11 14.19 -13.15
CA PHE A 322 -15.59 15.30 -12.30
C PHE A 322 -14.64 16.51 -12.32
N GLY A 323 -13.90 16.70 -13.42
CA GLY A 323 -12.99 17.84 -13.62
C GLY A 323 -11.52 17.60 -13.24
N LEU A 324 -11.18 16.43 -12.71
CA LEU A 324 -9.81 15.92 -12.61
C LEU A 324 -9.59 14.87 -13.69
N ASP A 325 -8.38 14.83 -14.26
CA ASP A 325 -7.98 13.79 -15.20
C ASP A 325 -7.49 12.53 -14.44
N PHE A 326 -7.25 11.44 -15.16
CA PHE A 326 -6.59 10.27 -14.58
C PHE A 326 -5.23 10.66 -14.00
N GLY A 327 -4.95 10.23 -12.77
CA GLY A 327 -3.67 10.45 -12.11
C GLY A 327 -3.80 10.77 -10.64
N HIS A 328 -2.79 11.43 -10.10
CA HIS A 328 -2.68 11.73 -8.68
C HIS A 328 -2.52 13.23 -8.46
N TYR A 329 -3.18 13.73 -7.43
CA TYR A 329 -3.11 15.12 -7.03
C TYR A 329 -2.79 15.24 -5.55
N VAL A 330 -2.00 16.22 -5.17
CA VAL A 330 -1.51 16.41 -3.81
C VAL A 330 -1.76 17.84 -3.32
N TYR A 331 -1.93 18.00 -2.01
CA TYR A 331 -2.05 19.29 -1.36
C TYR A 331 -1.40 19.29 0.02
N THR A 332 -0.95 20.45 0.45
CA THR A 332 -0.49 20.66 1.83
C THR A 332 -1.69 20.97 2.72
N THR A 333 -1.81 20.25 3.82
CA THR A 333 -2.95 20.36 4.71
C THR A 333 -2.88 21.61 5.59
N SER A 334 -4.05 22.14 5.93
CA SER A 334 -4.23 23.17 6.95
C SER A 334 -4.50 22.53 8.31
N ALA A 335 -4.02 23.18 9.38
CA ALA A 335 -4.27 22.75 10.75
C ALA A 335 -5.75 22.89 11.16
N SER A 336 -6.54 23.71 10.47
CA SER A 336 -7.96 23.92 10.76
C SER A 336 -8.71 24.59 9.59
N GLY A 337 -10.03 24.61 9.66
CA GLY A 337 -10.91 25.25 8.67
C GLY A 337 -11.48 24.26 7.66
N LEU A 338 -12.05 24.79 6.58
CA LEU A 338 -12.67 24.00 5.49
C LEU A 338 -11.81 23.99 4.22
N VAL A 339 -10.73 24.77 4.18
CA VAL A 339 -9.75 24.80 3.09
C VAL A 339 -8.59 23.87 3.41
N ASN A 340 -8.21 23.02 2.47
CA ASN A 340 -7.08 22.08 2.59
C ASN A 340 -7.16 21.24 3.88
N SER A 341 -8.37 20.85 4.29
CA SER A 341 -8.55 19.96 5.44
C SER A 341 -7.93 18.59 5.16
N ARG A 342 -7.33 17.97 6.17
CA ARG A 342 -6.95 16.55 6.09
C ARG A 342 -8.18 15.70 5.81
N TRP A 343 -8.04 14.64 5.01
CA TRP A 343 -9.17 13.78 4.64
C TRP A 343 -9.88 13.13 5.84
N ASP A 344 -9.15 12.82 6.92
CA ASP A 344 -9.69 12.28 8.18
C ASP A 344 -10.45 13.34 9.02
N LEU A 345 -10.42 14.61 8.60
CA LEU A 345 -11.18 15.71 9.21
C LEU A 345 -12.34 16.20 8.34
N VAL A 346 -12.47 15.69 7.11
CA VAL A 346 -13.63 15.97 6.25
C VAL A 346 -14.81 15.14 6.74
N LYS A 347 -15.81 15.82 7.32
CA LYS A 347 -16.97 15.22 8.00
C LYS A 347 -18.29 15.74 7.41
N PRO A 348 -19.44 15.10 7.72
CA PRO A 348 -20.72 15.58 7.23
C PRO A 348 -21.09 16.98 7.75
N GLY A 349 -22.04 17.63 7.09
CA GLY A 349 -22.55 18.96 7.47
C GLY A 349 -21.81 20.18 6.89
N HIS A 350 -20.70 19.97 6.18
CA HIS A 350 -19.92 21.05 5.55
C HIS A 350 -19.52 20.74 4.10
N THR A 351 -19.21 21.80 3.35
CA THR A 351 -18.50 21.70 2.08
C THR A 351 -17.07 22.17 2.25
N TYR A 352 -16.14 21.37 1.76
CA TYR A 352 -14.71 21.59 1.85
C TYR A 352 -14.15 22.00 0.49
N CYS A 353 -13.03 22.71 0.52
CA CYS A 353 -12.31 23.17 -0.66
C CYS A 353 -10.85 22.74 -0.55
N THR A 354 -10.30 22.17 -1.61
CA THR A 354 -8.91 21.65 -1.63
C THR A 354 -8.16 22.19 -2.84
N GLU A 355 -6.99 22.75 -2.60
CA GLU A 355 -6.09 23.32 -3.60
C GLU A 355 -5.11 22.24 -4.07
N LEU A 356 -5.38 21.66 -5.23
CA LEU A 356 -4.68 20.50 -5.75
C LEU A 356 -3.56 20.89 -6.72
N ARG A 357 -2.40 20.25 -6.53
CA ARG A 357 -1.26 20.26 -7.43
C ARG A 357 -1.13 18.90 -8.10
N THR A 358 -0.71 18.86 -9.35
CA THR A 358 -0.45 17.60 -10.04
C THR A 358 0.75 16.90 -9.39
N LYS A 359 0.57 15.63 -9.03
CA LYS A 359 1.63 14.82 -8.45
C LYS A 359 2.34 14.07 -9.58
N ILE A 360 3.63 14.35 -9.75
CA ILE A 360 4.47 13.76 -10.80
C ILE A 360 4.86 12.33 -10.39
N ASN A 361 5.24 12.15 -9.12
CA ASN A 361 5.49 10.85 -8.50
C ASN A 361 5.37 10.96 -6.96
N GLN A 362 5.75 9.91 -6.23
CA GLN A 362 5.64 9.88 -4.75
C GLN A 362 6.46 10.96 -4.01
N TYR A 363 7.46 11.56 -4.67
CA TYR A 363 8.42 12.51 -4.11
C TYR A 363 8.40 13.88 -4.79
N MET A 364 7.70 14.02 -5.92
CA MET A 364 7.69 15.23 -6.74
C MET A 364 6.27 15.59 -7.18
N TRP A 365 5.98 16.88 -7.18
CA TRP A 365 4.71 17.47 -7.60
C TRP A 365 4.98 18.83 -8.22
N GLU A 366 4.05 19.28 -9.05
CA GLU A 366 4.07 20.63 -9.60
C GLU A 366 3.96 21.67 -8.47
N ASP A 367 4.60 22.83 -8.64
CA ASP A 367 4.58 23.89 -7.63
C ASP A 367 3.23 24.61 -7.58
N ASP A 368 2.61 24.81 -8.75
CA ASP A 368 1.40 25.60 -8.91
C ASP A 368 0.13 24.78 -8.64
N VAL A 369 -0.86 25.42 -8.01
CA VAL A 369 -2.21 24.86 -7.86
C VAL A 369 -2.91 24.94 -9.21
N GLU A 370 -3.37 23.80 -9.71
CA GLU A 370 -3.98 23.70 -11.04
C GLU A 370 -5.49 23.44 -10.99
N ARG A 371 -5.97 22.90 -9.86
CA ARG A 371 -7.36 22.48 -9.68
C ARG A 371 -7.83 22.78 -8.26
N ILE A 372 -9.09 23.18 -8.14
CA ILE A 372 -9.79 23.24 -6.87
C ILE A 372 -10.81 22.11 -6.79
N LEU A 373 -10.71 21.26 -5.77
CA LEU A 373 -11.68 20.22 -5.47
C LEU A 373 -12.66 20.70 -4.38
N ILE A 374 -13.93 20.77 -4.75
CA ILE A 374 -15.05 20.93 -3.84
C ILE A 374 -15.50 19.54 -3.41
N SER A 375 -15.66 19.30 -2.11
CA SER A 375 -16.12 18.01 -1.59
C SER A 375 -17.16 18.15 -0.48
N ARG A 376 -18.08 17.18 -0.42
CA ARG A 376 -19.10 17.07 0.62
C ARG A 376 -19.40 15.60 0.92
N LEU A 377 -19.35 15.25 2.20
CA LEU A 377 -19.70 13.92 2.70
C LEU A 377 -21.19 13.89 3.11
N SER A 378 -21.92 12.82 2.79
CA SER A 378 -23.31 12.66 3.21
C SER A 378 -23.45 12.50 4.73
N GLU A 379 -24.65 12.76 5.27
CA GLU A 379 -24.93 12.72 6.72
C GLU A 379 -24.64 11.35 7.37
N ASP A 380 -24.90 10.27 6.64
CA ASP A 380 -24.59 8.89 7.04
C ASP A 380 -23.12 8.50 6.77
N GLY A 381 -22.37 9.37 6.10
CA GLY A 381 -21.02 9.12 5.63
C GLY A 381 -20.92 8.05 4.55
N ALA A 382 -22.01 7.57 3.94
CA ALA A 382 -21.96 6.49 2.96
C ALA A 382 -21.62 6.96 1.53
N SER A 383 -21.68 8.27 1.28
CA SER A 383 -21.40 8.85 -0.03
C SER A 383 -20.58 10.14 0.04
N LEU A 384 -19.71 10.32 -0.94
CA LEU A 384 -18.84 11.48 -1.11
C LEU A 384 -19.12 12.11 -2.46
N THR A 385 -19.61 13.35 -2.45
CA THR A 385 -19.82 14.15 -3.66
C THR A 385 -18.63 15.07 -3.86
N VAL A 386 -18.04 15.07 -5.07
CA VAL A 386 -16.88 15.87 -5.44
C VAL A 386 -17.06 16.55 -6.78
N GLU A 387 -16.43 17.71 -6.95
CA GLU A 387 -16.32 18.42 -8.22
C GLU A 387 -15.00 19.20 -8.24
N ALA A 388 -14.25 19.11 -9.33
CA ALA A 388 -13.06 19.89 -9.55
C ALA A 388 -13.29 21.01 -10.57
N THR A 389 -12.70 22.16 -10.30
CA THR A 389 -12.79 23.36 -11.14
C THR A 389 -11.41 23.88 -11.52
N ASN A 390 -11.32 24.55 -12.67
CA ASN A 390 -10.10 25.20 -13.17
C ASN A 390 -9.89 26.54 -12.46
N ASN A 391 -9.48 26.48 -11.20
CA ASN A 391 -9.08 27.62 -10.37
C ASN A 391 -7.78 27.27 -9.64
N ASP A 392 -7.05 28.29 -9.20
CA ASP A 392 -5.76 28.16 -8.51
C ASP A 392 -5.85 28.44 -6.99
N LYS A 393 -7.03 28.84 -6.50
CA LYS A 393 -7.23 29.17 -5.09
C LYS A 393 -8.65 28.94 -4.60
N CYS A 394 -8.77 28.46 -3.37
CA CYS A 394 -10.02 28.47 -2.64
C CYS A 394 -10.45 29.91 -2.30
N GLY A 395 -11.67 30.29 -2.73
CA GLY A 395 -12.30 31.55 -2.31
C GLY A 395 -12.77 31.53 -0.84
N GLU A 396 -13.45 32.60 -0.40
CA GLU A 396 -13.90 32.79 1.00
C GLU A 396 -15.06 31.86 1.44
N GLY A 397 -15.55 30.99 0.56
CA GLY A 397 -16.71 30.13 0.81
C GLY A 397 -18.04 30.91 1.03
N PRO A 398 -19.17 30.20 1.22
CA PRO A 398 -19.33 28.76 1.05
C PRO A 398 -19.20 28.37 -0.43
N TRP A 399 -18.55 27.23 -0.69
CA TRP A 399 -18.43 26.69 -2.05
C TRP A 399 -19.69 25.92 -2.42
N LEU A 400 -20.12 26.04 -3.67
CA LEU A 400 -21.28 25.38 -4.23
C LEU A 400 -20.83 24.57 -5.44
N PHE A 401 -21.44 23.40 -5.61
CA PHE A 401 -21.25 22.63 -6.82
C PHE A 401 -21.84 23.38 -8.04
N GLN A 402 -21.17 23.30 -9.19
CA GLN A 402 -21.50 24.03 -10.41
C GLN A 402 -22.22 23.15 -11.45
N GLY A 403 -22.59 21.92 -11.08
CA GLY A 403 -23.30 20.97 -11.94
C GLY A 403 -22.39 19.94 -12.62
N GLY A 404 -21.08 19.96 -12.34
CA GLY A 404 -20.11 18.96 -12.78
C GLY A 404 -19.77 17.92 -11.70
N GLU A 405 -20.52 17.89 -10.60
CA GLU A 405 -20.23 16.99 -9.49
C GLU A 405 -20.49 15.51 -9.80
N ARG A 406 -19.67 14.64 -9.21
CA ARG A 406 -19.87 13.19 -9.20
C ARG A 406 -19.97 12.72 -7.75
N THR A 407 -20.84 11.73 -7.52
CA THR A 407 -20.98 11.09 -6.20
C THR A 407 -20.42 9.68 -6.25
N PHE A 408 -19.63 9.35 -5.25
CA PHE A 408 -19.03 8.05 -5.01
C PHE A 408 -19.52 7.48 -3.67
N TYR A 409 -19.33 6.18 -3.45
CA TYR A 409 -19.97 5.42 -2.37
C TYR A 409 -18.99 4.44 -1.72
N ARG A 410 -19.30 3.98 -0.50
CA ARG A 410 -18.54 2.93 0.20
C ARG A 410 -19.45 1.84 0.72
#